data_AF-A0A7Y4XV45-F1
#
_entry.id   AF-A0A7Y4XV45-F1
#
_cell.length_a   1.000
_cell.length_b   1.000
_cell.length_c   1.000
_cell.angle_alpha   90.00
_cell.angle_beta   90.00
_cell.angle_gamma   90.00
#
_symmetry.space_group_name_H-M   'P 1'
#
loop_
_entity.id
_entity.type
_entity.pdbx_description
1 polymer ?
#
loop_
_entity_poly.entity_id
_entity_poly.type
_entity_poly.pdbx_seq_one_letter_code
_entity_poly.pdbx_strand_id
1 'polypeptide(L)'
;MNTKNTVCCLIPLLSSVMVSPTTMAATQVFSGTGAAATTEFTNFQTAIKNATTVTGNKISWDGVKLDGTDANPNTKVIDQGKTVQIPVDRFKNVGAIFADPYTVSGDGFASVNPATAGQFPAFSPNNTFAMFDAIDGQFEDRKIQQSFVLPNTVTTAGTRGFGAIFVDVEQANSSSIEYFGKDASNNKISIGKYYVKPSANGEPQFLGVLYDAAVVSEIEVTVGSKALFSFDGKVVKPFGAENLAQSIDLVMTDDFFFAVPEQLQTSTDPTPIVNCLLNWAERNYSNYFSPTGNATQTLAPYLYRYYPNNNAYLGVSANDQHVYYLSYGTMQDVGPASYWYGQAKCQ
;
A
#
# COMPACT_ATOMS: atom_id res chain seq x y z
N MET A 1 0.92 18.25 78.89
CA MET A 1 1.51 17.05 78.26
C MET A 1 0.45 16.42 77.38
N ASN A 2 0.51 16.65 76.07
CA ASN A 2 -0.41 16.05 75.10
C ASN A 2 0.38 15.74 73.83
N THR A 3 0.51 14.45 73.54
CA THR A 3 1.21 13.85 72.40
C THR A 3 0.38 14.03 71.13
N LYS A 4 0.99 14.58 70.07
CA LYS A 4 0.45 14.52 68.70
C LYS A 4 1.37 13.67 67.83
N ASN A 5 0.85 12.50 67.45
CA ASN A 5 1.38 11.64 66.40
C ASN A 5 1.41 12.39 65.07
N THR A 6 2.57 12.48 64.44
CA THR A 6 2.70 12.88 63.03
C THR A 6 2.89 11.63 62.21
N VAL A 7 1.84 11.25 61.46
CA VAL A 7 1.89 10.16 60.48
C VAL A 7 2.64 10.66 59.26
N CYS A 8 3.78 10.03 58.97
CA CYS A 8 4.58 10.26 57.77
C CYS A 8 3.89 9.55 56.59
N CYS A 9 3.36 10.33 55.64
CA CYS A 9 2.74 9.80 54.42
C CYS A 9 3.78 9.84 53.29
N LEU A 10 4.37 8.68 52.96
CA LEU A 10 5.17 8.52 51.74
C LEU A 10 4.20 8.43 50.55
N ILE A 11 4.27 9.42 49.65
CA ILE A 11 3.67 9.34 48.32
C ILE A 11 4.74 8.73 47.39
N PRO A 12 4.52 7.56 46.77
CA PRO A 12 5.44 7.09 45.75
C PRO A 12 5.28 7.97 44.50
N LEU A 13 6.37 8.62 44.08
CA LEU A 13 6.46 9.17 42.73
C LEU A 13 6.33 8.01 41.74
N LEU A 14 5.16 7.88 41.11
CA LEU A 14 5.03 7.14 39.86
C LEU A 14 5.92 7.85 38.83
N SER A 15 7.09 7.31 38.56
CA SER A 15 7.84 7.64 37.35
C SER A 15 7.04 7.09 36.18
N SER A 16 6.22 7.95 35.57
CA SER A 16 5.65 7.71 34.25
C SER A 16 6.81 7.54 33.28
N VAL A 17 7.04 6.29 32.87
CA VAL A 17 7.83 6.00 31.68
C VAL A 17 7.09 6.66 30.52
N MET A 18 7.58 7.82 30.09
CA MET A 18 7.15 8.42 28.84
C MET A 18 7.64 7.48 27.73
N VAL A 19 6.77 6.57 27.29
CA VAL A 19 6.94 5.91 26.00
C VAL A 19 6.95 7.04 24.99
N SER A 20 8.13 7.35 24.45
CA SER A 20 8.23 8.33 23.38
C SER A 20 7.33 7.85 22.24
N PRO A 21 6.44 8.69 21.69
CA PRO A 21 5.72 8.30 20.49
C PRO A 21 6.76 7.95 19.45
N THR A 22 6.65 6.76 18.86
CA THR A 22 7.47 6.36 17.74
C THR A 22 7.29 7.41 16.67
N THR A 23 8.35 8.22 16.47
CA THR A 23 8.48 9.14 15.34
C THR A 23 8.13 8.37 14.07
N MET A 24 7.30 8.97 13.21
CA MET A 24 6.97 8.41 11.89
C MET A 24 8.22 7.81 11.26
N ALA A 25 8.15 6.54 10.88
CA ALA A 25 9.26 5.84 10.25
C ALA A 25 9.70 6.64 9.02
N ALA A 26 10.99 6.96 8.90
CA ALA A 26 11.51 7.48 7.65
C ALA A 26 11.12 6.49 6.55
N THR A 27 10.60 7.02 5.45
CA THR A 27 10.01 6.22 4.38
C THR A 27 10.84 6.39 3.12
N GLN A 28 11.31 5.29 2.54
CA GLN A 28 12.00 5.29 1.24
C GLN A 28 11.07 4.71 0.18
N VAL A 29 10.89 5.43 -0.92
CA VAL A 29 10.06 5.02 -2.05
C VAL A 29 10.97 4.64 -3.21
N PHE A 30 10.75 3.47 -3.78
CA PHE A 30 11.47 2.93 -4.93
C PHE A 30 10.48 2.81 -6.07
N SER A 31 10.76 3.45 -7.20
CA SER A 31 9.87 3.42 -8.36
C SER A 31 10.62 3.57 -9.67
N GLY A 32 10.34 2.67 -10.61
CA GLY A 32 10.98 2.65 -11.93
C GLY A 32 10.06 2.06 -12.98
N THR A 33 10.29 2.41 -14.24
CA THR A 33 9.53 1.90 -15.38
C THR A 33 10.47 1.35 -16.46
N GLY A 34 10.00 0.42 -17.28
CA GLY A 34 10.83 -0.28 -18.26
C GLY A 34 12.08 -0.90 -17.60
N ALA A 35 13.26 -0.66 -18.17
CA ALA A 35 14.53 -1.16 -17.60
C ALA A 35 14.81 -0.64 -16.16
N ALA A 36 14.28 0.53 -15.80
CA ALA A 36 14.45 1.06 -14.44
C ALA A 36 13.62 0.27 -13.41
N ALA A 37 12.55 -0.42 -13.81
CA ALA A 37 11.77 -1.27 -12.89
C ALA A 37 12.65 -2.36 -12.27
N THR A 38 13.47 -3.05 -13.08
CA THR A 38 14.44 -4.05 -12.59
C THR A 38 15.49 -3.45 -11.66
N THR A 39 15.97 -2.25 -11.97
CA THR A 39 16.96 -1.53 -11.16
C THR A 39 16.38 -1.21 -9.79
N GLU A 40 15.18 -0.63 -9.75
CA GLU A 40 14.53 -0.22 -8.50
C GLU A 40 14.03 -1.41 -7.67
N PHE A 41 13.59 -2.49 -8.32
CA PHE A 41 13.31 -3.75 -7.63
C PHE A 41 14.55 -4.28 -6.90
N THR A 42 15.71 -4.26 -7.57
CA THR A 42 16.99 -4.68 -7.00
C THR A 42 17.43 -3.76 -5.86
N ASN A 43 17.26 -2.43 -6.02
CA ASN A 43 17.56 -1.45 -4.99
C ASN A 43 16.69 -1.68 -3.74
N PHE A 44 15.39 -1.92 -3.93
CA PHE A 44 14.46 -2.22 -2.85
C PHE A 44 14.82 -3.52 -2.11
N GLN A 45 15.15 -4.58 -2.85
CA GLN A 45 15.64 -5.83 -2.27
C GLN A 45 16.91 -5.63 -1.44
N THR A 46 17.82 -4.78 -1.92
CA THR A 46 19.07 -4.45 -1.24
C THR A 46 18.82 -3.63 0.02
N ALA A 47 17.92 -2.66 -0.04
CA ALA A 47 17.54 -1.83 1.09
C ALA A 47 16.89 -2.64 2.23
N ILE A 48 16.04 -3.63 1.89
CA ILE A 48 15.47 -4.57 2.88
C ILE A 48 16.57 -5.39 3.56
N LYS A 49 17.55 -5.90 2.79
CA LYS A 49 18.65 -6.72 3.32
C LYS A 49 19.60 -5.93 4.24
N ASN A 50 19.75 -4.62 4.02
CA ASN A 50 20.69 -3.77 4.77
C ASN A 50 20.13 -3.31 6.14
N ALA A 51 18.87 -3.61 6.46
CA ALA A 51 18.29 -3.41 7.80
C ALA A 51 18.73 -4.53 8.78
N THR A 52 20.02 -4.58 9.08
CA THR A 52 20.73 -5.31 10.17
C THR A 52 20.52 -6.82 10.43
N THR A 53 19.47 -7.50 9.94
CA THR A 53 19.34 -9.00 10.00
C THR A 53 18.17 -9.58 9.17
N VAL A 54 17.37 -8.79 8.46
CA VAL A 54 16.12 -9.26 7.84
C VAL A 54 16.33 -9.78 6.41
N THR A 55 16.03 -11.06 6.17
CA THR A 55 15.88 -11.60 4.81
C THR A 55 14.53 -11.17 4.25
N GLY A 56 14.44 -10.85 2.95
CA GLY A 56 13.15 -10.59 2.29
C GLY A 56 12.58 -11.86 1.64
N ASN A 57 11.26 -11.86 1.42
CA ASN A 57 10.52 -12.91 0.74
C ASN A 57 10.10 -12.43 -0.64
N LYS A 58 10.32 -13.28 -1.65
CA LYS A 58 9.85 -13.08 -3.02
C LYS A 58 8.67 -14.03 -3.29
N ILE A 59 7.59 -13.51 -3.85
CA ILE A 59 6.54 -14.32 -4.47
C ILE A 59 6.62 -14.04 -5.97
N SER A 60 7.13 -14.99 -6.75
CA SER A 60 7.24 -14.85 -8.23
C SER A 60 6.14 -15.54 -9.01
N TRP A 61 5.20 -16.21 -8.33
CA TRP A 61 4.10 -16.98 -8.94
C TRP A 61 4.52 -18.17 -9.82
N ASP A 62 5.76 -18.23 -10.31
CA ASP A 62 6.29 -19.28 -11.19
C ASP A 62 6.22 -20.69 -10.60
N GLY A 63 6.25 -20.78 -9.27
CA GLY A 63 6.10 -22.05 -8.54
C GLY A 63 4.65 -22.52 -8.41
N VAL A 64 3.69 -21.79 -8.95
CA VAL A 64 2.26 -22.17 -8.97
C VAL A 64 2.02 -23.12 -10.12
N LYS A 65 1.47 -24.30 -9.82
CA LYS A 65 1.15 -25.29 -10.83
C LYS A 65 -0.21 -24.99 -11.43
N LEU A 66 -0.20 -24.74 -12.72
CA LEU A 66 -1.40 -24.36 -13.48
C LEU A 66 -2.31 -25.56 -13.84
N ASP A 67 -1.93 -26.77 -13.44
CA ASP A 67 -2.70 -28.00 -13.63
C ASP A 67 -3.57 -28.36 -12.41
N GLY A 68 -3.52 -27.56 -11.35
CA GLY A 68 -4.26 -27.78 -10.10
C GLY A 68 -3.61 -28.78 -9.13
N THR A 69 -2.42 -29.31 -9.43
CA THR A 69 -1.73 -30.33 -8.60
C THR A 69 -0.85 -29.74 -7.49
N ASP A 70 -1.09 -28.48 -7.13
CA ASP A 70 -0.43 -27.86 -6.00
C ASP A 70 -0.84 -28.54 -4.70
N ALA A 71 0.16 -28.98 -3.93
CA ALA A 71 -0.07 -29.68 -2.68
C ALA A 71 -0.46 -28.66 -1.60
N ASN A 72 -1.74 -28.65 -1.24
CA ASN A 72 -2.32 -28.01 -0.06
C ASN A 72 -1.93 -26.52 0.14
N PRO A 73 -2.82 -25.56 -0.15
CA PRO A 73 -4.26 -25.72 -0.30
C PRO A 73 -4.67 -25.95 -1.77
N ASN A 74 -5.83 -26.59 -1.98
CA ASN A 74 -6.29 -26.98 -3.32
C ASN A 74 -6.41 -25.75 -4.23
N THR A 75 -5.70 -25.79 -5.35
CA THR A 75 -5.78 -24.79 -6.42
C THR A 75 -6.93 -25.15 -7.34
N LYS A 76 -7.76 -24.19 -7.71
CA LYS A 76 -8.90 -24.41 -8.60
C LYS A 76 -8.50 -24.06 -10.03
N VAL A 77 -8.60 -25.03 -10.94
CA VAL A 77 -8.35 -24.78 -12.36
C VAL A 77 -9.50 -23.95 -12.95
N ILE A 78 -9.15 -22.82 -13.56
CA ILE A 78 -10.06 -22.00 -14.37
C ILE A 78 -9.92 -22.41 -15.84
N ASP A 79 -8.66 -22.49 -16.31
CA ASP A 79 -8.30 -22.98 -17.63
C ASP A 79 -7.08 -23.90 -17.51
N GLN A 80 -7.20 -25.11 -18.05
CA GLN A 80 -6.27 -26.21 -17.82
C GLN A 80 -4.86 -25.88 -18.32
N GLY A 81 -3.91 -25.81 -17.39
CA GLY A 81 -2.51 -25.52 -17.70
C GLY A 81 -2.24 -24.06 -18.07
N LYS A 82 -3.23 -23.17 -17.88
CA LYS A 82 -3.16 -21.75 -18.25
C LYS A 82 -3.45 -20.84 -17.09
N THR A 83 -4.63 -20.94 -16.49
CA THR A 83 -5.07 -20.03 -15.42
C THR A 83 -5.68 -20.82 -14.28
N VAL A 84 -5.25 -20.49 -13.06
CA VAL A 84 -5.76 -21.11 -11.84
C VAL A 84 -6.08 -20.06 -10.79
N GLN A 85 -7.07 -20.37 -9.94
CA GLN A 85 -7.36 -19.63 -8.72
C GLN A 85 -6.61 -20.30 -7.57
N ILE A 86 -5.76 -19.52 -6.89
CA ILE A 86 -5.00 -19.98 -5.74
C ILE A 86 -5.79 -19.76 -4.44
N PRO A 87 -5.60 -20.62 -3.43
CA PRO A 87 -6.14 -20.40 -2.10
C PRO A 87 -5.43 -19.25 -1.37
N VAL A 88 -6.16 -18.60 -0.47
CA VAL A 88 -5.72 -17.40 0.27
C VAL A 88 -4.43 -17.58 1.07
N ASP A 89 -4.16 -18.79 1.56
CA ASP A 89 -3.06 -19.08 2.48
C ASP A 89 -1.92 -19.88 1.84
N ARG A 90 -1.87 -19.94 0.50
CA ARG A 90 -0.78 -20.60 -0.25
C ARG A 90 0.61 -20.13 0.21
N PHE A 91 0.76 -18.84 0.47
CA PHE A 91 2.03 -18.20 0.82
C PHE A 91 2.15 -17.89 2.32
N LYS A 92 1.35 -18.56 3.15
CA LYS A 92 1.43 -18.43 4.62
C LYS A 92 2.79 -18.85 5.16
N ASN A 93 3.49 -19.75 4.49
CA ASN A 93 4.85 -20.17 4.84
C ASN A 93 5.88 -19.03 4.80
N VAL A 94 5.64 -18.00 3.97
CA VAL A 94 6.46 -16.77 3.89
C VAL A 94 5.78 -15.57 4.57
N GLY A 95 4.66 -15.80 5.26
CA GLY A 95 3.99 -14.78 6.07
C GLY A 95 2.99 -13.90 5.30
N ALA A 96 2.46 -14.37 4.17
CA ALA A 96 1.42 -13.68 3.40
C ALA A 96 0.10 -14.47 3.39
N ILE A 97 -1.01 -13.78 3.64
CA ILE A 97 -2.38 -14.29 3.48
C ILE A 97 -3.16 -13.29 2.64
N PHE A 98 -3.78 -13.74 1.56
CA PHE A 98 -4.63 -12.91 0.71
C PHE A 98 -6.05 -12.80 1.29
N ALA A 99 -6.72 -11.67 1.06
CA ALA A 99 -8.11 -11.49 1.52
C ALA A 99 -9.08 -12.42 0.79
N ASP A 100 -8.84 -12.60 -0.52
CA ASP A 100 -9.65 -13.43 -1.40
C ASP A 100 -8.79 -14.38 -2.23
N PRO A 101 -9.36 -15.47 -2.74
CA PRO A 101 -8.71 -16.27 -3.75
C PRO A 101 -8.49 -15.45 -5.03
N TYR A 102 -7.25 -15.38 -5.49
CA TYR A 102 -6.87 -14.64 -6.69
C TYR A 102 -6.28 -15.58 -7.74
N THR A 103 -5.96 -15.05 -8.92
CA THR A 103 -5.59 -15.87 -10.07
C THR A 103 -4.16 -15.73 -10.49
N VAL A 104 -3.57 -16.86 -10.86
CA VAL A 104 -2.25 -16.97 -11.46
C VAL A 104 -2.41 -17.51 -12.87
N SER A 105 -1.76 -16.88 -13.84
CA SER A 105 -1.79 -17.27 -15.25
C SER A 105 -0.37 -17.38 -15.82
N GLY A 106 -0.14 -18.46 -16.58
CA GLY A 106 1.11 -18.68 -17.33
C GLY A 106 1.08 -18.22 -18.79
N ASP A 107 0.02 -17.53 -19.20
CA ASP A 107 -0.14 -17.02 -20.56
C ASP A 107 -0.58 -15.55 -20.60
N GLY A 108 -0.29 -14.80 -19.52
CA GLY A 108 -0.66 -13.39 -19.40
C GLY A 108 -2.17 -13.21 -19.52
N PHE A 109 -2.96 -14.13 -18.96
CA PHE A 109 -4.42 -14.14 -18.98
C PHE A 109 -5.06 -14.22 -20.38
N ALA A 110 -4.30 -14.50 -21.44
CA ALA A 110 -4.82 -14.56 -22.80
C ALA A 110 -5.91 -15.64 -22.97
N SER A 111 -5.87 -16.74 -22.22
CA SER A 111 -6.91 -17.76 -22.32
C SER A 111 -8.25 -17.36 -21.68
N VAL A 112 -8.23 -16.47 -20.68
CA VAL A 112 -9.43 -15.98 -19.97
C VAL A 112 -9.89 -14.60 -20.45
N ASN A 113 -9.02 -13.84 -21.11
CA ASN A 113 -9.34 -12.66 -21.89
C ASN A 113 -8.54 -12.60 -23.21
N PRO A 114 -9.03 -13.23 -24.30
CA PRO A 114 -8.30 -13.30 -25.56
C PRO A 114 -7.93 -11.97 -26.21
N ALA A 115 -8.59 -10.87 -25.82
CA ALA A 115 -8.31 -9.55 -26.34
C ALA A 115 -7.00 -8.94 -25.81
N THR A 116 -6.45 -9.48 -24.71
CA THR A 116 -5.17 -9.03 -24.10
C THR A 116 -3.99 -9.92 -24.50
N ALA A 117 -4.13 -10.73 -25.54
CA ALA A 117 -3.09 -11.65 -25.98
C ALA A 117 -1.80 -10.89 -26.35
N GLY A 118 -0.71 -11.18 -25.61
CA GLY A 118 0.60 -10.55 -25.80
C GLY A 118 0.77 -9.19 -25.12
N GLN A 119 -0.25 -8.67 -24.43
CA GLN A 119 -0.23 -7.39 -23.73
C GLN A 119 0.62 -7.44 -22.44
N PHE A 120 0.64 -8.60 -21.77
CA PHE A 120 1.27 -8.78 -20.46
C PHE A 120 2.50 -9.70 -20.52
N PRO A 121 3.67 -9.21 -20.99
CA PRO A 121 4.89 -9.99 -20.88
C PRO A 121 5.27 -10.13 -19.40
N ALA A 122 5.46 -11.37 -18.96
CA ALA A 122 5.87 -11.63 -17.59
C ALA A 122 7.27 -11.06 -17.31
N PHE A 123 7.45 -10.45 -16.14
CA PHE A 123 8.71 -9.91 -15.66
C PHE A 123 9.62 -11.02 -15.12
N SER A 124 9.03 -11.98 -14.41
CA SER A 124 9.61 -13.28 -14.09
C SER A 124 9.02 -14.34 -15.03
N PRO A 125 9.77 -15.39 -15.39
CA PRO A 125 9.68 -15.96 -16.74
C PRO A 125 8.37 -16.68 -17.11
N ASN A 126 7.53 -17.08 -16.16
CA ASN A 126 6.39 -17.95 -16.48
C ASN A 126 5.04 -17.35 -16.09
N ASN A 127 4.87 -17.00 -14.82
CA ASN A 127 3.54 -16.79 -14.27
C ASN A 127 3.32 -15.37 -13.76
N THR A 128 2.10 -14.89 -13.99
CA THR A 128 1.64 -13.55 -13.61
C THR A 128 0.43 -13.67 -12.70
N PHE A 129 0.08 -12.59 -12.01
CA PHE A 129 -0.91 -12.58 -10.96
C PHE A 129 -1.84 -11.37 -11.08
N ALA A 130 -3.13 -11.62 -10.95
CA ALA A 130 -4.15 -10.58 -10.92
C ALA A 130 -5.36 -11.07 -10.11
N MET A 131 -6.14 -10.12 -9.61
CA MET A 131 -7.49 -10.43 -9.14
C MET A 131 -8.43 -10.62 -10.33
N PHE A 132 -9.60 -11.21 -10.07
CA PHE A 132 -10.69 -11.34 -11.03
C PHE A 132 -12.00 -11.01 -10.34
N ASP A 133 -13.03 -10.68 -11.10
CA ASP A 133 -14.34 -10.39 -10.53
C ASP A 133 -15.13 -11.68 -10.28
N ALA A 134 -15.62 -11.89 -9.07
CA ALA A 134 -16.47 -13.05 -8.76
C ALA A 134 -17.89 -12.90 -9.32
N ILE A 135 -18.32 -11.67 -9.64
CA ILE A 135 -19.66 -11.36 -10.14
C ILE A 135 -19.55 -10.76 -11.54
N ASP A 136 -20.26 -11.35 -12.50
CA ASP A 136 -20.27 -10.83 -13.86
C ASP A 136 -20.80 -9.40 -13.94
N GLY A 137 -20.14 -8.59 -14.76
CA GLY A 137 -20.55 -7.23 -15.10
C GLY A 137 -20.38 -6.20 -13.98
N GLN A 138 -19.76 -6.54 -12.85
CA GLN A 138 -19.48 -5.57 -11.81
C GLN A 138 -18.23 -4.73 -12.17
N PHE A 139 -17.17 -5.27 -12.79
CA PHE A 139 -15.94 -4.50 -13.16
C PHE A 139 -15.30 -3.72 -12.00
N GLU A 140 -15.79 -3.89 -10.77
CA GLU A 140 -15.48 -3.03 -9.63
C GLU A 140 -14.34 -3.63 -8.80
N ASP A 141 -14.15 -4.94 -8.86
CA ASP A 141 -12.98 -5.54 -8.24
C ASP A 141 -11.76 -5.32 -9.12
N ARG A 142 -10.73 -4.75 -8.52
CA ARG A 142 -9.40 -4.51 -9.10
C ARG A 142 -8.35 -4.34 -8.00
N LYS A 143 -8.68 -4.89 -6.83
CA LYS A 143 -7.93 -4.71 -5.59
C LYS A 143 -7.45 -6.06 -5.10
N ILE A 144 -6.15 -6.19 -4.96
CA ILE A 144 -5.52 -7.33 -4.32
C ILE A 144 -5.20 -6.91 -2.90
N GLN A 145 -5.83 -7.55 -1.93
CA GLN A 145 -5.56 -7.31 -0.52
C GLN A 145 -4.73 -8.45 0.07
N GLN A 146 -3.70 -8.10 0.83
CA GLN A 146 -2.80 -9.05 1.49
C GLN A 146 -2.52 -8.60 2.92
N SER A 147 -2.71 -9.49 3.88
CA SER A 147 -2.30 -9.33 5.26
C SER A 147 -0.98 -10.04 5.55
N PHE A 148 -0.19 -9.47 6.45
CA PHE A 148 1.06 -10.08 6.93
C PHE A 148 0.84 -10.83 8.23
N VAL A 149 1.40 -12.03 8.30
CA VAL A 149 1.38 -12.90 9.48
C VAL A 149 2.76 -13.44 9.76
N LEU A 150 3.04 -13.83 11.01
CA LEU A 150 4.27 -14.54 11.30
C LEU A 150 4.32 -15.84 10.46
N PRO A 151 5.46 -16.16 9.83
CA PRO A 151 5.57 -17.32 8.93
C PRO A 151 4.97 -18.61 9.50
N ASN A 152 4.17 -19.30 8.70
CA ASN A 152 3.42 -20.53 9.04
C ASN A 152 2.35 -20.37 10.12
N THR A 153 1.99 -19.15 10.52
CA THR A 153 0.95 -18.89 11.52
C THR A 153 -0.19 -18.07 10.94
N VAL A 154 -1.19 -17.76 11.77
CA VAL A 154 -2.22 -16.74 11.51
C VAL A 154 -2.06 -15.51 12.42
N THR A 155 -0.95 -15.44 13.17
CA THR A 155 -0.68 -14.34 14.08
C THR A 155 -0.33 -13.11 13.27
N THR A 156 -1.14 -12.06 13.39
CA THR A 156 -0.89 -10.76 12.72
C THR A 156 0.53 -10.27 12.98
N ALA A 157 1.18 -9.86 11.91
CA ALA A 157 2.56 -9.39 11.90
C ALA A 157 2.65 -8.05 11.16
N GLY A 158 3.80 -7.41 11.28
CA GLY A 158 4.17 -6.28 10.45
C GLY A 158 5.32 -6.66 9.52
N THR A 159 5.30 -6.17 8.29
CA THR A 159 6.52 -6.07 7.47
C THR A 159 7.03 -4.64 7.49
N ARG A 160 8.35 -4.48 7.31
CA ARG A 160 8.97 -3.15 7.15
C ARG A 160 8.90 -2.62 5.73
N GLY A 161 8.52 -3.43 4.75
CA GLY A 161 8.36 -2.93 3.39
C GLY A 161 7.74 -3.96 2.48
N PHE A 162 6.99 -3.48 1.51
CA PHE A 162 6.39 -4.27 0.44
C PHE A 162 6.52 -3.51 -0.87
N GLY A 163 6.77 -4.25 -1.95
CA GLY A 163 6.74 -3.75 -3.31
C GLY A 163 6.27 -4.82 -4.28
N ALA A 164 5.78 -4.36 -5.43
CA ALA A 164 5.23 -5.21 -6.48
C ALA A 164 5.72 -4.73 -7.85
N ILE A 165 5.91 -5.70 -8.74
CA ILE A 165 5.98 -5.45 -10.18
C ILE A 165 4.56 -5.40 -10.73
N PHE A 166 4.28 -4.34 -11.46
CA PHE A 166 3.12 -4.17 -12.31
C PHE A 166 3.59 -4.31 -13.76
N VAL A 167 2.66 -4.68 -14.64
CA VAL A 167 2.91 -4.67 -16.07
C VAL A 167 1.77 -3.97 -16.75
N ASP A 168 2.14 -3.10 -17.69
CA ASP A 168 1.21 -2.37 -18.55
C ASP A 168 0.42 -1.24 -17.86
N VAL A 169 1.00 -0.59 -16.85
CA VAL A 169 0.41 0.65 -16.32
C VAL A 169 0.60 1.78 -17.33
N GLU A 170 -0.46 2.20 -18.02
CA GLU A 170 -0.41 3.22 -19.07
C GLU A 170 -1.12 4.53 -18.69
N GLN A 171 -1.97 4.53 -17.66
CA GLN A 171 -2.66 5.74 -17.18
C GLN A 171 -2.22 6.17 -15.79
N ALA A 172 -2.08 7.49 -15.63
CA ALA A 172 -1.80 8.07 -14.32
C ALA A 172 -2.93 7.73 -13.34
N ASN A 173 -2.54 7.33 -12.13
CA ASN A 173 -3.43 6.99 -11.03
C ASN A 173 -4.32 5.75 -11.23
N SER A 174 -4.10 4.93 -12.26
CA SER A 174 -4.83 3.67 -12.44
C SER A 174 -4.36 2.62 -11.42
N SER A 175 -3.05 2.54 -11.18
CA SER A 175 -2.46 1.53 -10.31
C SER A 175 -1.76 2.13 -9.10
N SER A 176 -1.87 1.46 -7.94
CA SER A 176 -1.29 1.95 -6.69
C SER A 176 -1.06 0.83 -5.66
N ILE A 177 -0.25 1.12 -4.64
CA ILE A 177 -0.17 0.33 -3.42
C ILE A 177 -0.55 1.22 -2.24
N GLU A 178 -1.56 0.82 -1.49
CA GLU A 178 -1.89 1.39 -0.19
C GLU A 178 -1.39 0.48 0.93
N TYR A 179 -0.75 1.07 1.93
CA TYR A 179 -0.10 0.41 3.05
C TYR A 179 -0.90 0.74 4.32
N PHE A 180 -1.19 -0.29 5.12
CA PHE A 180 -1.97 -0.14 6.34
C PHE A 180 -1.23 -0.69 7.55
N GLY A 181 -1.19 0.12 8.61
CA GLY A 181 -0.68 -0.26 9.93
C GLY A 181 -1.79 -0.38 10.96
N LYS A 182 -1.38 -0.52 12.22
CA LYS A 182 -2.27 -0.46 13.39
C LYS A 182 -1.89 0.69 14.30
N ASP A 183 -2.88 1.42 14.78
CA ASP A 183 -2.67 2.41 15.85
C ASP A 183 -2.48 1.72 17.22
N ALA A 184 -2.22 2.52 18.26
CA ALA A 184 -2.06 2.02 19.64
C ALA A 184 -3.32 1.35 20.21
N SER A 185 -4.49 1.58 19.59
CA SER A 185 -5.77 0.96 19.95
C SER A 185 -6.11 -0.26 19.06
N ASN A 186 -5.15 -0.71 18.23
CA ASN A 186 -5.29 -1.81 17.29
C ASN A 186 -6.29 -1.55 16.13
N ASN A 187 -6.61 -0.28 15.84
CA ASN A 187 -7.41 0.08 14.67
C ASN A 187 -6.55 0.08 13.41
N LYS A 188 -7.12 -0.36 12.27
CA LYS A 188 -6.46 -0.26 10.95
C LYS A 188 -6.36 1.21 10.55
N ILE A 189 -5.17 1.65 10.15
CA ILE A 189 -4.91 3.01 9.67
C ILE A 189 -4.12 2.95 8.36
N SER A 190 -4.48 3.81 7.40
CA SER A 190 -3.67 3.99 6.18
C SER A 190 -2.42 4.78 6.54
N ILE A 191 -1.25 4.23 6.18
CA ILE A 191 0.07 4.82 6.46
C ILE A 191 0.81 5.19 5.17
N GLY A 192 0.12 5.18 4.03
CA GLY A 192 0.60 5.67 2.75
C GLY A 192 -0.06 4.98 1.56
N LYS A 193 -0.29 5.73 0.47
CA LYS A 193 -0.84 5.25 -0.81
C LYS A 193 -0.06 5.82 -1.99
N TYR A 194 0.72 4.97 -2.65
CA TYR A 194 1.65 5.40 -3.68
C TYR A 194 1.17 4.93 -5.05
N TYR A 195 1.22 5.80 -6.05
CA TYR A 195 0.80 5.48 -7.40
C TYR A 195 1.98 4.98 -8.23
N VAL A 196 1.72 3.98 -9.07
CA VAL A 196 2.68 3.46 -10.02
C VAL A 196 2.84 4.47 -11.16
N LYS A 197 4.08 4.74 -11.56
CA LYS A 197 4.35 5.65 -12.68
C LYS A 197 3.95 4.98 -14.00
N PRO A 198 3.17 5.64 -14.87
CA PRO A 198 2.85 5.07 -16.18
C PRO A 198 4.06 4.89 -17.08
N SER A 199 4.00 3.91 -17.98
CA SER A 199 5.03 3.64 -19.00
C SER A 199 4.39 3.26 -20.35
N ALA A 200 5.18 2.76 -21.30
CA ALA A 200 4.65 2.27 -22.57
C ALA A 200 4.00 0.89 -22.42
N ASN A 201 3.17 0.53 -23.40
CA ASN A 201 2.47 -0.73 -23.47
C ASN A 201 3.39 -1.95 -23.22
N GLY A 202 2.94 -2.83 -22.34
CA GLY A 202 3.61 -4.08 -21.95
C GLY A 202 4.91 -3.87 -21.16
N GLU A 203 5.32 -2.65 -20.84
CA GLU A 203 6.51 -2.44 -20.03
C GLU A 203 6.24 -2.76 -18.55
N PRO A 204 7.24 -3.31 -17.82
CA PRO A 204 7.14 -3.49 -16.40
C PRO A 204 7.33 -2.16 -15.66
N GLN A 205 6.64 -2.03 -14.52
CA GLN A 205 6.81 -0.94 -13.57
C GLN A 205 7.02 -1.53 -12.19
N PHE A 206 7.90 -0.91 -11.40
CA PHE A 206 8.09 -1.27 -10.01
C PHE A 206 7.62 -0.14 -9.10
N LEU A 207 6.98 -0.51 -8.00
CA LEU A 207 6.71 0.35 -6.87
C LEU A 207 6.94 -0.42 -5.57
N GLY A 208 7.74 0.13 -4.68
CA GLY A 208 7.97 -0.41 -3.35
C GLY A 208 8.23 0.68 -2.33
N VAL A 209 7.79 0.44 -1.10
CA VAL A 209 7.97 1.38 0.02
C VAL A 209 8.58 0.64 1.19
N LEU A 210 9.64 1.24 1.74
CA LEU A 210 10.38 0.76 2.90
C LEU A 210 10.19 1.73 4.06
N TYR A 211 9.81 1.18 5.21
CA TYR A 211 9.69 1.83 6.50
C TYR A 211 10.85 1.37 7.41
N ASP A 212 11.23 2.20 8.38
CA ASP A 212 12.27 1.87 9.38
C ASP A 212 11.88 0.72 10.33
N ALA A 213 10.58 0.41 10.41
CA ALA A 213 10.00 -0.52 11.36
C ALA A 213 8.95 -1.43 10.70
N ALA A 214 8.69 -2.58 11.33
CA ALA A 214 7.67 -3.53 10.92
C ALA A 214 6.24 -3.03 11.22
N VAL A 215 5.82 -1.97 10.51
CA VAL A 215 4.54 -1.26 10.75
C VAL A 215 3.44 -1.61 9.75
N VAL A 216 3.78 -2.22 8.60
CA VAL A 216 2.81 -2.57 7.56
C VAL A 216 2.18 -3.92 7.90
N SER A 217 0.93 -3.89 8.35
CA SER A 217 0.15 -5.09 8.68
C SER A 217 -0.67 -5.63 7.50
N GLU A 218 -0.98 -4.77 6.53
CA GLU A 218 -1.79 -5.11 5.37
C GLU A 218 -1.43 -4.17 4.21
N ILE A 219 -1.58 -4.64 2.97
CA ILE A 219 -1.54 -3.83 1.77
C ILE A 219 -2.81 -4.02 0.94
N GLU A 220 -3.12 -3.01 0.13
CA GLU A 220 -4.07 -3.09 -0.97
C GLU A 220 -3.37 -2.63 -2.25
N VAL A 221 -3.20 -3.54 -3.21
CA VAL A 221 -2.72 -3.21 -4.55
C VAL A 221 -3.92 -2.97 -5.45
N THR A 222 -4.01 -1.78 -6.05
CA THR A 222 -4.97 -1.49 -7.13
C THR A 222 -4.27 -1.71 -8.47
N VAL A 223 -4.89 -2.48 -9.37
CA VAL A 223 -4.37 -2.77 -10.71
C VAL A 223 -5.30 -2.20 -11.78
N GLY A 224 -4.78 -1.28 -12.60
CA GLY A 224 -5.50 -0.71 -13.73
C GLY A 224 -6.81 -0.01 -13.35
N SER A 225 -7.68 0.21 -14.32
CA SER A 225 -9.01 0.78 -14.08
C SER A 225 -10.12 -0.27 -14.07
N LYS A 226 -9.84 -1.48 -14.55
CA LYS A 226 -10.82 -2.58 -14.71
C LYS A 226 -10.18 -3.95 -14.50
N ALA A 227 -10.99 -4.90 -14.04
CA ALA A 227 -10.67 -6.32 -14.05
C ALA A 227 -10.40 -6.85 -15.46
N LEU A 228 -9.63 -7.93 -15.57
CA LEU A 228 -9.38 -8.62 -16.84
C LEU A 228 -10.55 -9.52 -17.27
N PHE A 229 -11.21 -10.18 -16.32
CA PHE A 229 -12.32 -11.10 -16.55
C PHE A 229 -13.12 -11.31 -15.26
N SER A 230 -14.27 -11.96 -15.37
CA SER A 230 -15.01 -12.52 -14.23
C SER A 230 -15.08 -14.05 -14.27
N PHE A 231 -15.20 -14.65 -13.10
CA PHE A 231 -15.38 -16.09 -12.93
C PHE A 231 -16.32 -16.39 -11.77
N ASP A 232 -17.54 -16.84 -12.08
CA ASP A 232 -18.57 -17.20 -11.09
C ASP A 232 -18.34 -18.58 -10.43
N GLY A 233 -17.17 -19.16 -10.68
CA GLY A 233 -16.80 -20.49 -10.29
C GLY A 233 -17.11 -21.58 -11.31
N LYS A 234 -17.74 -21.26 -12.44
CA LYS A 234 -18.03 -22.16 -13.55
C LYS A 234 -17.72 -21.56 -14.92
N VAL A 235 -18.07 -20.30 -15.12
CA VAL A 235 -18.00 -19.62 -16.42
C VAL A 235 -17.03 -18.45 -16.33
N VAL A 236 -16.08 -18.42 -17.26
CA VAL A 236 -15.22 -17.26 -17.49
C VAL A 236 -15.93 -16.30 -18.43
N LYS A 237 -15.94 -15.01 -18.11
CA LYS A 237 -16.39 -13.95 -19.01
C LYS A 237 -15.28 -12.92 -19.19
N PRO A 238 -14.72 -12.78 -20.40
CA PRO A 238 -13.70 -11.78 -20.69
C PRO A 238 -14.32 -10.38 -20.69
N PHE A 239 -13.55 -9.39 -20.25
CA PHE A 239 -13.98 -7.98 -20.27
C PHE A 239 -13.50 -7.20 -21.50
N GLY A 240 -12.78 -7.86 -22.41
CA GLY A 240 -12.40 -7.32 -23.71
C GLY A 240 -11.05 -6.60 -23.69
N ALA A 241 -10.80 -5.85 -24.77
CA ALA A 241 -9.54 -5.17 -24.98
C ALA A 241 -9.40 -3.94 -24.08
N GLU A 242 -8.15 -3.57 -23.84
CA GLU A 242 -7.82 -2.24 -23.37
C GLU A 242 -8.33 -1.13 -24.30
N ASN A 243 -8.68 0.01 -23.71
CA ASN A 243 -9.09 1.19 -24.45
C ASN A 243 -8.77 2.46 -23.65
N LEU A 244 -7.54 2.95 -23.80
CA LEU A 244 -7.09 4.14 -23.09
C LEU A 244 -7.94 5.39 -23.39
N ALA A 245 -8.51 5.49 -24.60
CA ALA A 245 -9.40 6.59 -24.98
C ALA A 245 -10.74 6.58 -24.20
N GLN A 246 -11.11 5.45 -23.61
CA GLN A 246 -12.27 5.29 -22.73
C GLN A 246 -11.87 5.10 -21.26
N SER A 247 -10.61 5.41 -20.91
CA SER A 247 -10.07 5.24 -19.56
C SER A 247 -10.11 3.79 -19.06
N ILE A 248 -10.04 2.82 -19.98
CA ILE A 248 -9.84 1.40 -19.69
C ILE A 248 -8.34 1.15 -19.82
N ASP A 249 -7.68 0.93 -18.68
CA ASP A 249 -6.27 0.58 -18.52
C ASP A 249 -6.25 -0.79 -17.85
N LEU A 250 -5.73 -1.81 -18.53
CA LEU A 250 -5.73 -3.18 -18.03
C LEU A 250 -4.34 -3.52 -17.53
N VAL A 251 -4.23 -3.95 -16.28
CA VAL A 251 -2.94 -4.15 -15.62
C VAL A 251 -2.96 -5.47 -14.89
N MET A 252 -1.82 -6.16 -14.91
CA MET A 252 -1.55 -7.30 -14.03
C MET A 252 -0.32 -7.03 -13.16
N THR A 253 -0.08 -7.94 -12.22
CA THR A 253 1.13 -7.92 -11.40
C THR A 253 1.97 -9.17 -11.63
N ASP A 254 3.24 -9.07 -11.29
CA ASP A 254 4.15 -10.20 -11.24
C ASP A 254 4.82 -10.18 -9.85
N ASP A 255 6.12 -10.35 -9.78
CA ASP A 255 6.90 -10.42 -8.56
C ASP A 255 6.45 -9.47 -7.44
N PHE A 256 6.06 -10.04 -6.31
CA PHE A 256 5.98 -9.33 -5.03
C PHE A 256 7.27 -9.56 -4.24
N PHE A 257 7.70 -8.53 -3.53
CA PHE A 257 8.80 -8.64 -2.57
C PHE A 257 8.47 -7.88 -1.29
N PHE A 258 8.74 -8.50 -0.14
CA PHE A 258 8.52 -7.87 1.15
C PHE A 258 9.54 -8.36 2.17
N ALA A 259 9.82 -7.54 3.18
CA ALA A 259 10.67 -7.98 4.27
C ALA A 259 9.98 -9.08 5.08
N VAL A 260 10.72 -10.04 5.65
CA VAL A 260 10.14 -11.08 6.51
C VAL A 260 9.23 -10.43 7.57
N PRO A 261 7.96 -10.87 7.68
CA PRO A 261 7.07 -10.36 8.70
C PRO A 261 7.55 -10.70 10.11
N GLU A 262 7.52 -9.70 10.98
CA GLU A 262 7.96 -9.75 12.38
C GLU A 262 6.83 -9.26 13.30
N GLN A 263 7.11 -9.18 14.60
CA GLN A 263 6.14 -8.62 15.53
C GLN A 263 5.71 -7.20 15.10
N LEU A 264 4.41 -7.04 14.93
CA LEU A 264 3.83 -5.78 14.46
C LEU A 264 4.16 -4.64 15.43
N GLN A 265 4.71 -3.56 14.88
CA GLN A 265 4.88 -2.29 15.58
C GLN A 265 3.72 -1.37 15.26
N THR A 266 3.22 -0.66 16.27
CA THR A 266 2.15 0.32 16.09
C THR A 266 2.68 1.54 15.36
N SER A 267 1.89 2.06 14.41
CA SER A 267 2.13 3.34 13.76
C SER A 267 1.23 4.40 14.39
N THR A 268 1.74 5.62 14.53
CA THR A 268 0.90 6.77 14.85
C THR A 268 0.14 7.17 13.59
N ASP A 269 -1.19 7.29 13.65
CA ASP A 269 -1.96 7.94 12.59
C ASP A 269 -1.58 9.43 12.55
N PRO A 270 -1.03 9.96 11.44
CA PRO A 270 -0.73 11.38 11.33
C PRO A 270 -1.99 12.24 11.12
N THR A 271 -3.15 11.66 10.84
CA THR A 271 -4.38 12.39 10.52
C THR A 271 -4.84 13.33 11.65
N PRO A 272 -4.82 12.95 12.95
CA PRO A 272 -5.16 13.86 14.04
C PRO A 272 -4.24 15.07 14.12
N ILE A 273 -2.92 14.89 14.04
CA ILE A 273 -1.95 15.98 14.15
C ILE A 273 -1.97 16.88 12.90
N VAL A 274 -2.16 16.30 11.71
CA VAL A 274 -2.37 17.07 10.47
C VAL A 274 -3.69 17.83 10.51
N ASN A 275 -4.79 17.22 10.97
CA ASN A 275 -6.07 17.91 11.15
C ASN A 275 -5.94 19.10 12.10
N CYS A 276 -5.23 18.93 13.20
CA CYS A 276 -4.96 20.03 14.13
C CYS A 276 -4.24 21.19 13.41
N LEU A 277 -3.19 20.88 12.63
CA LEU A 277 -2.45 21.88 11.85
C LEU A 277 -3.33 22.57 10.81
N LEU A 278 -4.07 21.81 9.99
CA LEU A 278 -4.91 22.37 8.93
C LEU A 278 -6.05 23.22 9.50
N ASN A 279 -6.66 22.78 10.61
CA ASN A 279 -7.66 23.59 11.34
C ASN A 279 -7.05 24.89 11.89
N TRP A 280 -5.80 24.86 12.35
CA TRP A 280 -5.08 26.06 12.76
C TRP A 280 -4.81 26.99 11.58
N ALA A 281 -4.37 26.44 10.44
CA ALA A 281 -4.09 27.23 9.24
C ALA A 281 -5.36 27.95 8.74
N GLU A 282 -6.50 27.26 8.71
CA GLU A 282 -7.80 27.84 8.35
C GLU A 282 -8.21 29.04 9.22
N ARG A 283 -7.89 28.99 10.52
CA ARG A 283 -8.21 30.09 11.45
C ARG A 283 -7.28 31.29 11.31
N ASN A 284 -6.00 31.06 11.00
CA ASN A 284 -4.98 32.12 10.98
C ASN A 284 -4.75 32.72 9.58
N TYR A 285 -5.11 31.99 8.52
CA TYR A 285 -4.86 32.36 7.12
C TYR A 285 -6.13 32.17 6.27
N SER A 286 -7.27 32.64 6.77
CA SER A 286 -8.59 32.46 6.14
C SER A 286 -8.69 33.02 4.70
N ASN A 287 -7.86 33.99 4.34
CA ASN A 287 -7.78 34.52 2.96
C ASN A 287 -7.24 33.50 1.95
N TYR A 288 -6.44 32.52 2.40
CA TYR A 288 -5.84 31.48 1.56
C TYR A 288 -6.60 30.15 1.63
N PHE A 289 -7.33 29.92 2.73
CA PHE A 289 -7.94 28.63 3.05
C PHE A 289 -9.45 28.78 3.28
N SER A 290 -10.20 28.93 2.18
CA SER A 290 -11.66 29.09 2.19
C SER A 290 -12.36 28.11 1.23
N PRO A 291 -13.52 27.55 1.60
CA PRO A 291 -14.17 27.61 2.93
C PRO A 291 -13.37 26.84 4.00
N THR A 292 -13.68 27.04 5.27
CA THR A 292 -13.07 26.28 6.39
C THR A 292 -13.81 24.96 6.62
N GLY A 293 -13.16 24.00 7.29
CA GLY A 293 -13.78 22.72 7.66
C GLY A 293 -13.86 21.69 6.52
N ASN A 294 -13.06 21.85 5.45
CA ASN A 294 -12.95 20.82 4.42
C ASN A 294 -12.41 19.53 5.03
N ALA A 295 -12.89 18.38 4.53
CA ALA A 295 -12.37 17.08 4.96
C ALA A 295 -10.90 16.93 4.52
N THR A 296 -10.06 16.43 5.42
CA THR A 296 -8.70 16.01 5.07
C THR A 296 -8.78 14.78 4.17
N GLN A 297 -8.03 14.84 3.09
CA GLN A 297 -7.93 13.82 2.05
C GLN A 297 -6.50 13.28 2.03
N THR A 298 -6.36 12.07 1.51
CA THR A 298 -5.06 11.42 1.33
C THR A 298 -4.80 11.25 -0.15
N LEU A 299 -3.68 11.81 -0.62
CA LEU A 299 -3.09 11.53 -1.93
C LEU A 299 -1.60 11.37 -1.67
N ALA A 300 -1.14 10.14 -1.41
CA ALA A 300 0.19 10.00 -0.85
C ALA A 300 1.27 10.48 -1.85
N PRO A 301 2.33 11.13 -1.32
CA PRO A 301 2.68 11.17 0.09
C PRO A 301 1.91 12.19 0.95
N TYR A 302 0.94 12.93 0.42
CA TYR A 302 0.26 14.03 1.10
C TYR A 302 -1.02 13.65 1.85
N LEU A 303 -1.12 14.12 3.09
CA LEU A 303 -2.39 14.38 3.77
C LEU A 303 -2.72 15.87 3.59
N TYR A 304 -3.83 16.18 2.91
CA TYR A 304 -4.10 17.53 2.45
C TYR A 304 -5.57 17.92 2.53
N ARG A 305 -5.85 19.22 2.38
CA ARG A 305 -7.19 19.75 2.13
C ARG A 305 -7.18 20.61 0.88
N TYR A 306 -8.25 20.49 0.10
CA TYR A 306 -8.53 21.38 -1.03
C TYR A 306 -9.47 22.50 -0.60
N TYR A 307 -9.17 23.71 -1.04
CA TYR A 307 -9.89 24.95 -0.76
C TYR A 307 -10.46 25.52 -2.06
N PRO A 308 -11.72 25.21 -2.41
CA PRO A 308 -12.30 25.53 -3.71
C PRO A 308 -12.40 27.02 -4.02
N ASN A 309 -12.61 27.90 -3.04
CA ASN A 309 -12.73 29.33 -3.30
C ASN A 309 -11.41 29.96 -3.77
N ASN A 310 -10.29 29.35 -3.37
CA ASN A 310 -8.96 29.81 -3.67
C ASN A 310 -8.25 28.95 -4.73
N ASN A 311 -8.87 27.85 -5.15
CA ASN A 311 -8.26 26.80 -5.96
C ASN A 311 -6.86 26.40 -5.42
N ALA A 312 -6.81 26.13 -4.12
CA ALA A 312 -5.56 25.90 -3.41
C ALA A 312 -5.60 24.62 -2.58
N TYR A 313 -4.42 24.05 -2.33
CA TYR A 313 -4.24 22.86 -1.51
C TYR A 313 -3.22 23.17 -0.42
N LEU A 314 -3.46 22.66 0.79
CA LEU A 314 -2.48 22.65 1.87
C LEU A 314 -2.36 21.22 2.37
N GLY A 315 -1.14 20.71 2.47
CA GLY A 315 -0.94 19.34 2.94
C GLY A 315 0.43 19.09 3.56
N VAL A 316 0.54 17.99 4.28
CA VAL A 316 1.78 17.49 4.87
C VAL A 316 2.22 16.27 4.08
N SER A 317 3.47 16.28 3.63
CA SER A 317 4.11 15.16 2.96
C SER A 317 4.66 14.16 3.98
N ALA A 318 4.32 12.89 3.83
CA ALA A 318 4.86 11.80 4.62
C ALA A 318 6.30 11.42 4.22
N ASN A 319 6.75 11.81 3.01
CA ASN A 319 8.09 11.46 2.51
C ASN A 319 9.20 12.22 3.22
N ASP A 320 9.02 13.54 3.38
CA ASP A 320 10.02 14.47 3.91
C ASP A 320 9.54 15.19 5.17
N GLN A 321 8.30 14.95 5.61
CA GLN A 321 7.66 15.65 6.73
C GLN A 321 7.59 17.17 6.55
N HIS A 322 7.43 17.65 5.31
CA HIS A 322 7.25 19.07 5.01
C HIS A 322 5.78 19.42 4.74
N VAL A 323 5.44 20.68 4.98
CA VAL A 323 4.14 21.26 4.63
C VAL A 323 4.26 21.90 3.26
N TYR A 324 3.32 21.59 2.38
CA TYR A 324 3.27 22.11 1.03
C TYR A 324 1.98 22.87 0.79
N TYR A 325 2.11 24.03 0.15
CA TYR A 325 1.02 24.84 -0.36
C TYR A 325 1.05 24.79 -1.89
N LEU A 326 -0.04 24.36 -2.51
CA LEU A 326 -0.18 24.31 -3.96
C LEU A 326 -1.29 25.25 -4.39
N SER A 327 -0.98 26.17 -5.30
CA SER A 327 -1.93 27.16 -5.80
C SER A 327 -1.66 27.42 -7.28
N TYR A 328 -2.71 27.39 -8.11
CA TYR A 328 -2.61 27.59 -9.57
C TYR A 328 -1.52 26.72 -10.23
N GLY A 329 -1.39 25.46 -9.81
CA GLY A 329 -0.42 24.50 -10.35
C GLY A 329 1.02 24.69 -9.85
N THR A 330 1.30 25.68 -9.00
CA THR A 330 2.63 25.90 -8.42
C THR A 330 2.67 25.38 -6.99
N MET A 331 3.54 24.41 -6.72
CA MET A 331 3.77 23.87 -5.39
C MET A 331 4.90 24.63 -4.69
N GLN A 332 4.65 25.05 -3.45
CA GLN A 332 5.60 25.71 -2.59
C GLN A 332 5.81 24.88 -1.32
N ASP A 333 7.06 24.54 -1.03
CA ASP A 333 7.47 24.05 0.29
C ASP A 333 7.43 25.21 1.29
N VAL A 334 6.55 25.11 2.29
CA VAL A 334 6.43 26.12 3.35
C VAL A 334 7.17 25.71 4.63
N GLY A 335 7.99 24.65 4.56
CA GLY A 335 8.91 24.23 5.60
C GLY A 335 8.49 22.97 6.36
N PRO A 336 9.31 22.53 7.32
CA PRO A 336 9.10 21.28 8.04
C PRO A 336 7.81 21.32 8.88
N ALA A 337 7.04 20.24 8.87
CA ALA A 337 5.80 20.09 9.61
C ALA A 337 6.01 20.26 11.13
N SER A 338 7.16 19.83 11.65
CA SER A 338 7.52 20.01 13.07
C SER A 338 7.52 21.48 13.50
N TYR A 339 7.97 22.40 12.64
CA TYR A 339 7.91 23.83 12.90
C TYR A 339 6.46 24.29 13.03
N TRP A 340 5.61 23.87 12.10
CA TRP A 340 4.20 24.27 12.05
C TRP A 340 3.35 23.63 13.15
N TYR A 341 3.62 22.38 13.54
CA TYR A 341 3.00 21.76 14.71
C TYR A 341 3.30 22.54 15.99
N GLY A 342 4.53 23.03 16.14
CA GLY A 342 4.92 23.93 17.22
C GLY A 342 4.11 25.24 17.23
N GLN A 343 3.96 25.88 16.07
CA GLN A 343 3.14 27.10 15.94
C GLN A 343 1.66 26.84 16.25
N ALA A 344 1.13 25.71 15.79
CA ALA A 344 -0.26 25.32 15.94
C ALA A 344 -0.60 24.74 17.33
N LYS A 345 0.42 24.43 18.15
CA LYS A 345 0.30 23.70 19.43
C LYS A 345 -0.39 22.33 19.27
N CYS A 346 -0.09 21.65 18.17
CA CYS A 346 -0.54 20.29 17.92
C CYS A 346 0.46 19.33 18.58
N GLN A 347 -0.04 18.39 19.37
CA GLN A 347 0.75 17.40 20.12
C GLN A 347 0.37 15.99 19.73
#